data_AF-A0A970YF36-F1
#
_entry.id   AF-A0A970YF36-F1
#
_cell.length_a   1.000
_cell.length_b   1.000
_cell.length_c   1.000
_cell.angle_alpha   90.00
_cell.angle_beta   90.00
_cell.angle_gamma   90.00
#
_symmetry.space_group_name_H-M   'P 1'
#
loop_
_entity.id
_entity.type
_entity.pdbx_description
1 polymer ?
#
loop_
_entity_poly.entity_id
_entity_poly.type
_entity_poly.pdbx_seq_one_letter_code
_entity_poly.pdbx_strand_id
1 'polypeptide(L)' 'MHLAFIVREIDNEPHGILLIAALLKQHGHRVSLAVASEEDPVDAVLKLRPDVVGYTVYTGTQRYYLELNRRIKSLLPVVS' A
#
# COMPACT_ATOMS: atom_id res chain seq x y z
N MET A 1 -0.82 -11.51 -9.70
CA MET A 1 -1.18 -10.07 -9.58
C MET A 1 -0.11 -9.35 -8.79
N HIS A 2 0.02 -8.05 -8.97
CA HIS A 2 0.91 -7.17 -8.22
C HIS A 2 0.12 -6.37 -7.19
N LEU A 3 0.44 -6.56 -5.91
CA LEU A 3 -0.11 -5.78 -4.80
C LEU A 3 0.95 -4.82 -4.27
N ALA A 4 0.57 -3.56 -4.05
CA ALA A 4 1.39 -2.59 -3.35
C ALA A 4 0.75 -2.27 -1.99
N PHE A 5 1.45 -2.60 -0.90
CA PHE A 5 1.08 -2.13 0.42
C PHE A 5 1.71 -0.77 0.68
N ILE A 6 0.93 0.15 1.26
CA ILE A 6 1.44 1.45 1.70
C ILE A 6 1.36 1.52 3.22
N VAL A 7 2.48 1.89 3.83
CA VAL A 7 2.59 2.19 5.26
C VAL A 7 3.03 3.64 5.44
N ARG A 8 2.46 4.35 6.41
CA ARG A 8 2.82 5.75 6.68
C ARG A 8 4.26 5.88 7.17
N GLU A 9 4.62 5.08 8.16
CA GLU A 9 5.93 5.06 8.84
C GLU A 9 6.14 3.66 9.44
N ILE A 10 7.39 3.27 9.65
CA ILE A 10 7.76 1.99 10.27
C ILE A 10 8.38 2.28 11.64
N ASP A 11 7.53 2.44 12.65
CA ASP A 11 7.98 2.54 14.05
C ASP A 11 8.31 1.16 14.64
N ASN A 12 7.60 0.13 14.17
CA ASN A 12 7.76 -1.26 14.56
C ASN A 12 7.61 -2.15 13.32
N GLU A 13 8.13 -3.38 13.40
CA GLU A 13 8.03 -4.33 12.30
C GLU A 13 6.55 -4.65 11.97
N PRO A 14 6.08 -4.43 10.72
CA PRO A 14 4.67 -4.54 10.36
C PRO A 14 4.29 -6.00 10.08
N HIS A 15 4.35 -6.85 11.11
CA HIS A 15 4.14 -8.29 11.04
C HIS A 15 2.90 -8.73 10.25
N GLY A 16 1.78 -8.01 10.40
CA GLY A 16 0.55 -8.30 9.65
C GLY A 16 0.73 -8.19 8.13
N ILE A 17 1.35 -7.11 7.66
CA ILE A 17 1.65 -6.93 6.23
C ILE A 17 2.67 -7.96 5.78
N LEU A 18 3.72 -8.22 6.58
CA LEU A 18 4.77 -9.17 6.22
C LEU A 18 4.21 -10.59 6.06
N LEU A 19 3.32 -11.03 6.95
CA LEU A 19 2.64 -12.32 6.84
C LEU A 19 1.78 -12.41 5.58
N ILE A 20 0.95 -11.39 5.31
CA ILE A 20 0.12 -11.34 4.11
C ILE A 20 0.99 -11.32 2.85
N ALA A 21 2.08 -10.55 2.85
CA ALA A 21 3.03 -10.49 1.76
C ALA A 21 3.71 -11.84 1.50
N ALA A 22 4.09 -12.57 2.56
CA ALA A 22 4.66 -13.91 2.45
C ALA A 22 3.67 -14.89 1.81
N LEU A 23 2.42 -14.92 2.29
CA LEU A 23 1.37 -15.78 1.74
C LEU A 23 1.08 -15.45 0.27
N LEU A 24 0.93 -14.18 -0.07
CA LEU A 24 0.73 -13.72 -1.46
C LEU A 24 1.88 -14.15 -2.37
N LYS A 25 3.12 -13.99 -1.92
CA LYS A 25 4.31 -14.44 -2.67
C LYS A 25 4.32 -15.96 -2.85
N GLN A 26 3.95 -16.74 -1.82
CA GLN A 26 3.83 -18.20 -1.92
C GLN A 26 2.80 -18.65 -2.97
N HIS A 27 1.76 -17.85 -3.20
CA HIS A 27 0.75 -18.10 -4.23
C HIS A 27 1.06 -17.43 -5.58
N GLY A 28 2.31 -16.99 -5.82
CA GLY A 28 2.76 -16.46 -7.11
C GLY A 28 2.37 -15.00 -7.38
N HIS A 29 1.95 -14.25 -6.36
CA HIS A 29 1.69 -12.82 -6.50
C HIS A 29 2.97 -12.00 -6.27
N ARG A 30 3.09 -10.87 -6.97
CA ARG A 30 4.13 -9.88 -6.70
C ARG A 30 3.65 -8.95 -5.59
N VAL A 31 4.50 -8.66 -4.62
CA VAL A 31 4.18 -7.74 -3.53
C VAL A 31 5.27 -6.69 -3.40
N SER A 32 4.86 -5.42 -3.39
CA SER A 32 5.70 -4.26 -3.08
C SER A 32 5.23 -3.60 -1.79
N LEU A 33 6.15 -2.94 -1.10
CA LEU A 33 5.87 -2.11 0.06
C LEU A 33 6.41 -0.71 -0.25
N ALA A 34 5.57 0.32 -0.05
CA ALA A 34 5.97 1.71 -0.11
C ALA A 34 5.80 2.32 1.29
N VAL A 35 6.83 3.05 1.75
CA VAL A 35 6.84 3.69 3.07
C VAL A 35 6.75 5.20 2.86
N ALA A 36 5.66 5.82 3.34
CA ALA A 36 5.39 7.22 3.05
C ALA A 36 6.38 8.20 3.69
N SER A 37 7.11 7.76 4.71
CA SER A 37 8.23 8.52 5.30
C SER A 37 9.50 8.47 4.46
N GLU A 38 9.58 7.57 3.46
CA GLU A 38 10.76 7.38 2.60
C GLU A 38 10.53 7.83 1.15
N GLU A 39 9.30 7.68 0.63
CA GLU A 39 8.91 8.11 -0.72
C GLU A 39 7.45 8.58 -0.78
N ASP A 40 7.07 9.40 -1.78
CA ASP A 40 5.65 9.72 -2.00
C ASP A 40 4.91 8.44 -2.44
N PRO A 41 3.92 7.96 -1.67
CA PRO A 41 3.20 6.74 -2.05
C PRO A 41 2.43 6.87 -3.36
N VAL A 42 2.07 8.10 -3.77
CA VAL A 42 1.43 8.33 -5.07
C VAL A 42 2.40 8.02 -6.20
N ASP A 43 3.62 8.54 -6.12
CA ASP A 43 4.66 8.29 -7.12
C ASP A 43 5.04 6.80 -7.17
N ALA A 44 5.15 6.17 -5.99
CA ALA A 44 5.38 4.74 -5.87
C ALA A 44 4.30 3.95 -6.61
N VAL A 45 3.02 4.26 -6.41
CA VAL A 45 1.90 3.60 -7.09
C VAL A 45 1.93 3.83 -8.61
N LEU A 46 2.16 5.07 -9.06
CA LEU A 46 2.24 5.40 -10.48
C LEU A 46 3.38 4.65 -11.18
N LYS A 47 4.54 4.52 -10.52
CA LYS A 47 5.71 3.79 -11.03
C LYS A 47 5.49 2.28 -11.03
N LEU A 48 4.96 1.75 -9.93
CA LEU A 48 4.78 0.32 -9.72
C LEU A 48 3.67 -0.26 -10.57
N ARG A 49 2.63 0.54 -10.86
CA ARG A 49 1.38 0.15 -11.54
C ARG A 49 0.81 -1.17 -10.97
N PRO A 50 0.53 -1.23 -9.65
CA PRO A 50 -0.02 -2.43 -9.04
C PRO A 50 -1.46 -2.67 -9.47
N ASP A 51 -1.89 -3.92 -9.45
CA ASP A 51 -3.29 -4.32 -9.66
C ASP A 51 -4.15 -3.99 -8.42
N VAL A 52 -3.54 -3.99 -7.23
CA VAL A 52 -4.21 -3.70 -5.95
C VAL A 52 -3.33 -2.81 -5.08
N VAL A 53 -3.90 -1.76 -4.50
CA VAL A 53 -3.28 -0.97 -3.43
C VAL A 53 -3.93 -1.33 -2.10
N GLY A 54 -3.11 -1.70 -1.12
CA GLY A 54 -3.55 -2.08 0.22
C GLY A 54 -2.96 -1.17 1.30
N TYR A 55 -3.73 -0.96 2.36
CA TYR A 55 -3.30 -0.20 3.54
C TYR A 55 -3.51 -1.07 4.79
N THR A 56 -2.63 -0.94 5.78
CA THR A 56 -2.95 -1.39 7.14
C THR A 56 -3.42 -0.18 7.95
N VAL A 57 -4.67 -0.22 8.39
CA VAL A 57 -5.30 0.89 9.11
C VAL A 57 -5.52 0.47 10.55
N TYR A 58 -4.96 1.24 11.47
CA TYR A 58 -5.22 1.15 12.90
C TYR A 58 -5.73 2.50 13.42
N THR A 59 -6.27 2.49 14.63
CA THR A 59 -6.86 3.68 15.25
C THR A 59 -5.92 4.88 15.19
N GLY A 60 -6.40 6.00 14.65
CA GLY A 60 -5.65 7.24 14.51
C GLY A 60 -5.10 7.49 13.10
N THR A 61 -4.96 6.46 12.26
CA THR A 61 -4.40 6.61 10.90
C THR A 61 -5.44 6.67 9.79
N GLN A 62 -6.72 6.46 10.11
CA GLN A 62 -7.80 6.36 9.12
C GLN A 62 -7.94 7.60 8.22
N ARG A 63 -7.73 8.82 8.76
CA ARG A 63 -7.85 10.07 7.96
C ARG A 63 -6.75 10.15 6.90
N TYR A 64 -5.52 9.85 7.28
CA TYR A 64 -4.37 9.83 6.38
C TYR A 64 -4.61 8.88 5.20
N TYR A 65 -4.99 7.63 5.46
CA TYR A 65 -5.19 6.65 4.39
C TYR A 65 -6.42 6.96 3.52
N LEU A 66 -7.47 7.58 4.08
CA LEU A 66 -8.62 8.02 3.29
C LEU A 66 -8.25 9.14 2.31
N GLU A 67 -7.47 10.13 2.76
CA GLU A 67 -6.99 11.23 1.93
C GLU A 67 -6.01 10.73 0.86
N LEU A 68 -5.07 9.87 1.24
CA LEU A 68 -4.15 9.24 0.30
C LEU A 68 -4.89 8.43 -0.78
N ASN A 69 -5.87 7.63 -0.36
CA ASN A 69 -6.67 6.86 -1.30
C ASN A 69 -7.41 7.78 -2.29
N ARG A 70 -8.01 8.88 -1.83
CA ARG A 70 -8.63 9.87 -2.72
C ARG A 70 -7.64 10.46 -3.72
N ARG A 71 -6.42 10.80 -3.29
CA ARG A 71 -5.35 11.28 -4.18
C ARG A 71 -5.02 10.26 -5.26
N ILE A 72 -4.78 9.00 -4.89
CA ILE A 72 -4.50 7.92 -5.84
C ILE A 72 -5.66 7.74 -6.83
N LYS A 73 -6.90 7.71 -6.33
CA LYS A 73 -8.09 7.56 -7.18
C LYS A 73 -8.32 8.73 -8.14
N SER A 74 -7.87 9.93 -7.79
CA SER A 74 -7.97 11.09 -8.69
C SER A 74 -7.01 11.04 -9.88
N LEU A 75 -5.97 10.19 -9.82
CA LEU A 75 -4.90 10.10 -10.82
C LEU A 75 -5.00 8.83 -11.67
N LEU A 76 -5.76 7.83 -11.23
CA LEU A 76 -5.83 6.52 -11.87
C LEU A 76 -7.29 6.06 -12.05
N PRO A 77 -7.60 5.38 -13.18
CA PRO A 77 -8.90 4.74 -13.36
C PRO A 77 -8.97 3.51 -12.44
N VAL A 78 -9.65 3.67 -11.30
CA VAL A 78 -9.81 2.64 -10.26
C VAL A 78 -11.25 2.14 -10.18
N VAL A 79 -11.41 0.86 -9.83
CA VAL A 79 -12.72 0.29 -9.44
C VAL A 79 -12.74 0.19 -7.91
N SER A 80 -13.85 0.60 -7.28
CA SER A 80 -14.00 0.71 -5.81
C SER A 80 -15.05 -0.23 -5.27
#